data_AF-H8GSC2-F1
#
_entry.id   AF-H8GSC2-F1
#
_cell.length_a   1.000
_cell.length_b   1.000
_cell.length_c   1.000
_cell.angle_alpha   90.00
_cell.angle_beta   90.00
_cell.angle_gamma   90.00
#
_symmetry.space_group_name_H-M   'P 1'
#
loop_
_entity.id
_entity.type
_entity.pdbx_description
1 polymer ?
#
loop_
_entity_poly.entity_id
_entity_poly.type
_entity_poly.pdbx_seq_one_letter_code
_entity_poly.pdbx_strand_id
1 'polypeptide(L)'
;MVSGSLHDCNDEVLRAFLVGGGQDLYLCVKVFSPLLFALAAHYRLAQPEEAIYLVFEEVRRQAACWEPSGLPAQLWIAGLARRRFETLGRAGSAA
;
A
#
# COMPACT_ATOMS: atom_id res chain seq x y z
N MET A 1 16.39 -16.24 16.48
CA MET A 1 15.50 -16.37 15.30
C MET A 1 14.23 -15.60 15.62
N VAL A 2 14.13 -14.36 15.13
CA VAL A 2 12.95 -13.50 15.33
C VAL A 2 12.45 -13.13 13.95
N SER A 3 11.72 -14.06 13.32
CA SER A 3 11.04 -13.79 12.04
C SER A 3 9.59 -13.34 12.24
N GLY A 4 9.08 -13.34 13.47
CA GLY A 4 7.77 -12.79 13.87
C GLY A 4 7.90 -11.42 14.54
N SER A 5 8.45 -10.42 13.84
CA SER A 5 8.59 -9.07 14.42
C SER A 5 8.27 -7.94 13.45
N LEU A 6 8.49 -8.11 12.14
CA LEU A 6 8.24 -7.05 11.17
C LEU A 6 6.87 -7.18 10.50
N HIS A 7 6.48 -8.41 10.14
CA HIS A 7 5.17 -8.69 9.55
C HIS A 7 4.04 -8.41 10.53
N ASP A 8 4.20 -8.85 11.78
CA ASP A 8 3.20 -8.62 12.83
C ASP A 8 2.99 -7.12 13.09
N CYS A 9 4.08 -6.33 13.14
CA CYS A 9 3.98 -4.87 13.24
C CYS A 9 3.28 -4.21 12.04
N ASN A 10 3.56 -4.68 10.82
CA ASN A 10 2.91 -4.15 9.62
C ASN A 10 1.41 -4.47 9.60
N ASP A 11 1.03 -5.67 10.05
CA ASP A 11 -0.36 -6.11 10.14
C ASP A 11 -1.12 -5.30 11.20
N GLU A 12 -0.52 -5.05 12.36
CA GLU A 12 -1.10 -4.18 13.39
C GLU A 12 -1.31 -2.75 12.89
N VAL A 13 -0.32 -2.18 12.19
CA VAL A 13 -0.42 -0.83 11.62
C VAL A 13 -1.52 -0.74 10.57
N LEU A 14 -1.63 -1.73 9.68
CA LEU A 14 -2.70 -1.76 8.69
C LEU A 14 -4.07 -1.95 9.36
N ARG A 15 -4.18 -2.83 10.37
CA ARG A 15 -5.43 -3.03 11.11
C ARG A 15 -5.88 -1.74 11.81
N ALA A 16 -4.96 -1.04 12.48
CA ALA A 16 -5.26 0.25 13.13
C ALA A 16 -5.72 1.30 12.11
N PHE A 17 -5.07 1.38 10.95
CA PHE A 17 -5.47 2.26 9.85
C PHE A 17 -6.90 1.99 9.36
N LEU A 18 -7.28 0.72 9.22
CA LEU A 18 -8.60 0.31 8.72
C LEU A 18 -9.71 0.51 9.77
N VAL A 19 -9.45 0.22 11.05
CA VAL A 19 -10.43 0.37 12.14
C VAL A 19 -10.63 1.83 12.53
N GLY A 20 -9.57 2.64 12.57
CA GLY A 20 -9.61 4.04 13.00
C GLY A 20 -10.22 5.02 12.01
N GLY A 21 -10.83 4.56 10.91
CA GLY A 21 -11.43 5.42 9.89
C GLY A 21 -10.44 6.36 9.19
N GLY A 22 -9.13 6.12 9.31
CA GLY A 22 -8.05 6.95 8.79
C GLY A 22 -7.32 7.83 9.82
N GLN A 23 -7.64 7.77 11.12
CA GLN A 23 -6.92 8.55 12.14
C GLN A 23 -5.44 8.13 12.31
N ASP A 24 -5.10 6.88 12.03
CA ASP A 24 -3.71 6.38 12.02
C ASP A 24 -3.06 6.39 10.63
N LEU A 25 -3.53 7.26 9.73
CA LEU A 25 -2.93 7.44 8.40
C LEU A 25 -1.43 7.76 8.50
N TYR A 26 -0.99 8.51 9.52
CA TYR A 26 0.42 8.85 9.70
C TYR A 26 1.31 7.61 9.85
N LEU A 27 0.92 6.64 10.68
CA LEU A 27 1.71 5.42 10.90
C LEU A 27 1.69 4.52 9.66
N CYS A 28 0.53 4.39 9.04
CA CYS A 28 0.37 3.62 7.80
C CYS A 28 1.26 4.19 6.67
N VAL A 29 1.20 5.52 6.46
CA VAL A 29 2.07 6.22 5.51
C VAL A 29 3.53 6.01 5.88
N LYS A 30 3.92 6.19 7.14
CA LYS A 30 5.31 6.04 7.57
C LYS A 30 5.87 4.63 7.30
N VAL A 31 5.09 3.59 7.55
CA VAL A 31 5.50 2.19 7.39
C VAL A 31 5.55 1.77 5.93
N PHE A 32 4.53 2.12 5.14
CA PHE A 32 4.39 1.58 3.78
C PHE A 32 4.94 2.49 2.68
N SER A 33 5.12 3.80 2.93
CA SER A 33 5.64 4.73 1.91
C SER A 33 6.99 4.32 1.32
N PRO A 34 8.01 3.87 2.09
CA PRO A 34 9.29 3.49 1.50
C PRO A 34 9.16 2.40 0.43
N LEU A 35 8.34 1.38 0.68
CA LEU A 35 8.03 0.33 -0.29
C LEU A 35 7.28 0.90 -1.50
N LEU A 36 6.27 1.73 -1.26
CA LEU A 36 5.43 2.28 -2.32
C LEU A 36 6.19 3.25 -3.23
N PHE A 37 7.09 4.08 -2.69
CA PHE A 37 7.99 4.93 -3.47
C PHE A 37 9.00 4.11 -4.26
N ALA A 38 9.58 3.06 -3.68
CA ALA A 38 10.48 2.16 -4.41
C ALA A 38 9.76 1.49 -5.60
N LEU A 39 8.51 1.06 -5.41
CA LEU A 39 7.68 0.55 -6.49
C LEU A 39 7.34 1.64 -7.53
N ALA A 40 6.91 2.82 -7.11
CA ALA A 40 6.58 3.91 -8.03
C ALA A 40 7.79 4.32 -8.90
N ALA A 41 9.00 4.34 -8.32
CA ALA A 41 10.24 4.55 -9.04
C ALA A 41 10.53 3.44 -10.05
N HIS A 42 10.31 2.17 -9.68
CA HIS A 42 10.44 1.03 -10.59
C HIS A 42 9.49 1.15 -11.81
N TYR A 43 8.26 1.62 -11.59
CA TYR A 43 7.28 1.89 -12.65
C TYR A 43 7.49 3.24 -13.37
N ARG A 44 8.49 4.03 -12.98
CA ARG A 44 8.81 5.36 -13.55
C ARG A 44 7.59 6.30 -13.58
N LEU A 45 6.80 6.30 -12.52
CA LEU A 45 5.61 7.15 -12.45
C LEU A 45 6.01 8.63 -12.39
N ALA A 46 5.34 9.46 -13.20
CA ALA A 46 5.59 10.90 -13.24
C ALA A 46 5.20 11.63 -11.94
N GLN A 47 4.20 11.11 -11.23
CA GLN A 47 3.67 11.68 -9.98
C GLN A 47 3.57 10.58 -8.91
N PRO A 48 4.70 10.19 -8.27
CA PRO A 48 4.70 9.07 -7.33
C PRO A 48 3.84 9.35 -6.09
N GLU A 49 3.81 10.57 -5.57
CA GLU A 49 3.01 10.95 -4.41
C GLU A 49 1.51 10.76 -4.65
N GLU A 50 1.02 11.23 -5.80
CA GLU A 50 -0.39 11.06 -6.20
C GLU A 50 -0.72 9.57 -6.39
N ALA A 51 0.16 8.82 -7.05
CA ALA A 51 -0.04 7.39 -7.23
C ALA A 51 -0.11 6.64 -5.89
N ILE A 52 0.74 6.99 -4.94
CA ILE A 52 0.76 6.41 -3.59
C ILE A 52 -0.51 6.77 -2.82
N TYR A 53 -0.96 8.03 -2.89
CA TYR A 53 -2.24 8.44 -2.32
C TYR A 53 -3.40 7.57 -2.84
N LEU A 54 -3.45 7.33 -4.16
CA LEU A 54 -4.46 6.48 -4.79
C LEU A 54 -4.38 5.01 -4.34
N VAL A 55 -3.18 4.52 -3.96
CA VAL A 55 -3.04 3.19 -3.35
C VAL A 55 -3.67 3.16 -1.96
N PHE A 56 -3.46 4.18 -1.12
CA PHE A 56 -4.09 4.23 0.20
C PHE A 56 -5.62 4.38 0.12
N GLU A 57 -6.15 5.09 -0.88
CA GLU A 57 -7.59 5.08 -1.15
C GLU A 57 -8.10 3.69 -1.52
N GLU A 58 -7.37 2.97 -2.38
CA GLU A 58 -7.72 1.60 -2.78
C GLU A 58 -7.68 0.62 -1.60
N VAL A 59 -6.68 0.75 -0.73
CA VAL A 59 -6.56 -0.01 0.53
C VAL A 59 -7.82 0.17 1.37
N ARG A 60 -8.32 1.41 1.52
CA ARG A 60 -9.56 1.66 2.28
C ARG A 60 -10.78 1.05 1.59
N ARG A 61 -10.88 1.17 0.26
CA ARG A 61 -11.99 0.59 -0.51
C ARG A 61 -12.04 -0.94 -0.40
N GLN A 62 -10.88 -1.59 -0.38
CA GLN A 62 -10.77 -3.05 -0.34
C GLN A 62 -10.51 -3.60 1.07
N ALA A 63 -10.71 -2.81 2.12
CA ALA A 63 -10.44 -3.18 3.50
C ALA A 63 -11.05 -4.55 3.90
N ALA A 64 -12.30 -4.79 3.50
CA ALA A 64 -13.02 -6.03 3.78
C ALA A 64 -12.40 -7.28 3.14
N CYS A 65 -11.54 -7.11 2.13
CA CYS A 65 -10.90 -8.21 1.41
C CYS A 65 -9.53 -8.60 1.98
N TRP A 66 -8.96 -7.80 2.89
CA TRP A 66 -7.61 -8.07 3.38
C TRP A 66 -7.53 -9.32 4.25
N GLU A 67 -8.25 -9.38 5.38
CA GLU A 67 -8.19 -10.53 6.29
C GLU A 67 -8.56 -11.86 5.60
N PRO A 68 -9.63 -11.94 4.77
CA PRO A 68 -9.95 -13.16 4.02
C PRO A 68 -8.88 -13.59 3.01
N SER A 69 -8.02 -12.67 2.55
CA SER A 69 -6.95 -13.02 1.61
C SER A 69 -5.82 -13.84 2.25
N GLY A 70 -5.70 -13.82 3.58
CA GLY A 70 -4.61 -14.47 4.32
C GLY A 70 -3.21 -13.90 4.03
N LEU A 71 -3.13 -12.76 3.33
CA LEU A 71 -1.86 -12.13 2.97
C LEU A 71 -1.37 -11.19 4.07
N PRO A 72 -0.06 -11.21 4.38
CA PRO A 72 0.57 -10.16 5.20
C PRO A 72 0.30 -8.77 4.61
N ALA A 73 0.10 -7.76 5.46
CA ALA A 73 -0.23 -6.39 5.07
C ALA A 73 0.70 -5.85 3.98
N GLN A 74 2.00 -6.07 4.14
CA GLN A 74 3.01 -5.59 3.20
C GLN A 74 2.86 -6.21 1.80
N LEU A 75 2.56 -7.51 1.71
CA LEU A 75 2.35 -8.19 0.42
C LEU A 75 1.01 -7.79 -0.21
N TRP A 76 -0.02 -7.65 0.61
CA TRP A 76 -1.33 -7.21 0.15
C TRP A 76 -1.28 -5.78 -0.44
N ILE A 77 -0.66 -4.85 0.28
CA ILE A 77 -0.44 -3.46 -0.18
C ILE A 77 0.42 -3.43 -1.45
N ALA A 78 1.51 -4.22 -1.51
CA ALA A 78 2.33 -4.30 -2.71
C ALA A 78 1.54 -4.79 -3.94
N GLY A 79 0.62 -5.74 -3.75
CA GLY A 79 -0.26 -6.24 -4.81
C GLY A 79 -1.23 -5.17 -5.32
N LEU A 80 -1.87 -4.42 -4.42
CA LEU A 80 -2.73 -3.29 -4.79
C LEU A 80 -1.95 -2.18 -5.50
N ALA A 81 -0.77 -1.84 -4.97
CA ALA A 81 0.12 -0.84 -5.55
C ALA A 81 0.54 -1.21 -6.97
N ARG A 82 0.99 -2.45 -7.18
CA ARG A 82 1.34 -2.97 -8.50
C ARG A 82 0.18 -2.80 -9.50
N ARG A 83 -1.03 -3.26 -9.14
CA ARG A 83 -2.20 -3.15 -10.02
C ARG A 83 -2.50 -1.69 -10.39
N ARG A 84 -2.39 -0.78 -9.42
CA ARG A 84 -2.62 0.65 -9.65
C ARG A 84 -1.53 1.27 -10.54
N PHE A 85 -0.26 0.98 -10.24
CA PHE A 85 0.88 1.55 -10.95
C PHE A 85 1.01 1.03 -12.37
N GLU A 86 0.69 -0.25 -12.64
CA GLU A 86 0.60 -0.78 -14.00
C GLU A 86 -0.44 -0.02 -14.84
N THR A 87 -1.57 0.36 -14.24
CA THR A 87 -2.62 1.13 -14.91
C THR A 87 -2.16 2.56 -15.22
N LEU A 88 -1.52 3.22 -14.25
CA LEU A 88 -1.02 4.59 -14.39
C LEU A 88 0.18 4.70 -15.36
N GLY A 89 1.12 3.75 -15.29
CA GLY A 89 2.28 3.71 -16.19
C GLY A 89 1.89 3.50 -17.65
N ARG A 90 0.84 2.72 -17.92
CA ARG A 90 0.26 2.58 -19.27
C ARG A 90 -0.41 3.87 -19.74
N ALA A 91 -1.14 4.56 -18.87
CA ALA A 91 -1.80 5.82 -19.19
C ALA A 91 -0.79 6.95 -19.48
N GLY A 92 0.33 7.00 -18.75
CA GLY A 92 1.40 7.98 -18.97
C GLY A 92 2.30 7.70 -20.17
N SER A 93 2.28 6.48 -20.72
CA SER A 93 3.05 6.12 -21.92
C SER A 93 2.30 6.41 -23.23
N ALA A 94 1.04 6.85 -23.15
CA ALA A 94 0.19 7.16 -24.29
C ALA A 94 0.04 8.68 -24.56
N ALA A 95 0.78 9.51 -23.82
CA ALA A 95 0.87 10.97 -24.00
C ALA A 95 2.28 11.33 -24.51
#